data_AF-A0A8T9PZA2-F1
#
_entry.id   AF-A0A8T9PZA2-F1
#
_cell.length_a   1.000
_cell.length_b   1.000
_cell.length_c   1.000
_cell.angle_alpha   90.00
_cell.angle_beta   90.00
_cell.angle_gamma   90.00
#
_symmetry.space_group_name_H-M   'P 1'
#
loop_
_entity.id
_entity.type
_entity.pdbx_description
1 polymer ?
#
loop_
_entity_poly.entity_id
_entity_poly.type
_entity_poly.pdbx_seq_one_letter_code
_entity_poly.pdbx_strand_id
1 'polypeptide(L)'
;MNIQEYIESGILEEYALGVLDEAQRAEVERYAAEYPEVRQELDLVQQGLESYAQAHTQTPPDGMRERVLAGWQAAIRQEAAPKRLR
;
A
#
# COMPACT_ATOMS: atom_id res chain seq x y z
N MET A 1 -13.77 -4.67 22.47
CA MET A 1 -13.11 -5.63 21.58
C MET A 1 -11.72 -5.85 22.11
N ASN A 2 -11.33 -7.09 22.36
CA ASN A 2 -9.93 -7.39 22.65
C ASN A 2 -9.13 -7.38 21.32
N ILE A 3 -7.80 -7.37 21.41
CA ILE A 3 -6.93 -7.33 20.22
C ILE A 3 -7.04 -8.62 19.39
N GLN A 4 -7.29 -9.76 20.02
CA GLN A 4 -7.47 -11.04 19.33
C GLN A 4 -8.72 -11.03 18.42
N GLU A 5 -9.86 -10.56 18.93
CA GLU A 5 -11.11 -10.41 18.18
C GLU A 5 -10.96 -9.46 17.00
N TYR A 6 -10.13 -8.41 17.17
CA TYR A 6 -9.82 -7.47 16.10
C TYR A 6 -9.00 -8.14 14.99
N ILE A 7 -7.96 -8.90 15.36
CA ILE A 7 -7.14 -9.68 14.43
C ILE A 7 -8.00 -10.72 13.68
N GLU A 8 -8.88 -11.42 14.39
CA GLU A 8 -9.75 -12.45 13.81
C GLU A 8 -10.95 -11.89 13.02
N SER A 9 -11.14 -10.57 12.98
CA SER A 9 -12.31 -9.94 12.34
C SER A 9 -12.27 -9.96 10.81
N GLY A 10 -11.09 -10.16 10.20
CA GLY A 10 -10.89 -10.05 8.76
C GLY A 10 -10.53 -8.65 8.25
N ILE A 11 -10.50 -7.64 9.15
CA ILE A 11 -10.27 -6.24 8.76
C ILE A 11 -8.85 -5.98 8.23
N LEU A 12 -7.86 -6.78 8.66
CA LEU A 12 -6.47 -6.63 8.22
C LEU A 12 -6.28 -7.13 6.78
N GLU A 13 -7.00 -8.18 6.39
CA GLU A 13 -7.08 -8.69 5.03
C GLU A 13 -7.79 -7.69 4.12
N GLU A 14 -8.91 -7.14 4.56
CA GLU A 14 -9.63 -6.09 3.83
C GLU A 14 -8.76 -4.84 3.64
N TYR A 15 -7.98 -4.47 4.67
CA TYR A 15 -7.00 -3.39 4.58
C TYR A 15 -5.93 -3.70 3.54
N ALA A 16 -5.33 -4.89 3.60
CA ALA A 16 -4.25 -5.28 2.69
C ALA A 16 -4.73 -5.39 1.23
N LEU A 17 -6.01 -5.73 1.01
CA LEU A 17 -6.66 -5.72 -0.31
C LEU A 17 -7.09 -4.32 -0.77
N GLY A 18 -7.03 -3.31 0.09
CA GLY A 18 -7.38 -1.92 -0.24
C GLY A 18 -8.87 -1.68 -0.44
N VAL A 19 -9.74 -2.48 0.19
CA VAL A 19 -11.21 -2.37 0.05
C VAL A 19 -11.88 -1.56 1.17
N LEU A 20 -11.13 -1.21 2.21
CA LEU A 20 -11.63 -0.40 3.33
C LEU A 20 -11.88 1.05 2.95
N ASP A 21 -12.89 1.64 3.60
CA ASP A 21 -13.07 3.09 3.57
C ASP A 21 -11.96 3.83 4.35
N GLU A 22 -11.95 5.15 4.25
CA GLU A 22 -10.92 5.98 4.87
C GLU A 22 -10.91 5.89 6.40
N ALA A 23 -12.07 5.76 7.03
CA ALA A 23 -12.17 5.73 8.49
C ALA A 23 -11.65 4.39 9.03
N GLN A 24 -12.04 3.28 8.41
CA GLN A 24 -11.56 1.94 8.74
C GLN A 24 -10.06 1.81 8.50
N ARG A 25 -9.55 2.39 7.40
CA ARG A 25 -8.11 2.41 7.11
C ARG A 25 -7.32 3.14 8.20
N ALA A 26 -7.77 4.34 8.57
CA ALA A 26 -7.14 5.12 9.63
C ALA A 26 -7.18 4.39 10.98
N GLU A 27 -8.25 3.63 11.25
CA GLU A 27 -8.33 2.78 12.43
C GLU A 27 -7.27 1.67 12.40
N VAL A 28 -7.16 0.91 11.30
CA VAL A 28 -6.13 -0.13 11.15
C VAL A 28 -4.73 0.43 11.32
N GLU A 29 -4.42 1.58 10.71
CA GLU A 29 -3.12 2.25 10.86
C GLU A 29 -2.83 2.63 12.32
N ARG A 30 -3.84 3.17 13.02
CA ARG A 30 -3.73 3.52 14.43
C ARG A 30 -3.50 2.28 15.30
N TYR A 31 -4.25 1.21 15.07
CA TYR A 31 -4.11 -0.04 15.82
C TYR A 31 -2.76 -0.72 15.55
N ALA A 32 -2.29 -0.72 14.30
CA ALA A 32 -0.97 -1.25 13.96
C ALA A 32 0.18 -0.41 14.56
N ALA A 33 -0.03 0.89 14.82
CA ALA A 33 0.94 1.72 15.51
C ALA A 33 0.94 1.52 17.04
N GLU A 34 -0.22 1.20 17.62
CA GLU A 34 -0.40 1.05 19.07
C GLU A 34 -0.12 -0.38 19.56
N TYR A 35 -0.46 -1.40 18.77
CA TYR A 35 -0.40 -2.82 19.13
C TYR A 35 0.54 -3.59 18.20
N PRO A 36 1.72 -4.01 18.68
CA PRO A 36 2.70 -4.75 17.87
C PRO A 36 2.13 -6.05 17.27
N GLU A 37 1.20 -6.70 17.95
CA GLU A 37 0.55 -7.94 17.48
C GLU A 37 -0.29 -7.68 16.23
N VAL A 38 -0.99 -6.54 16.17
CA VAL A 38 -1.76 -6.13 14.98
C VAL A 38 -0.82 -5.85 13.82
N ARG A 39 0.31 -5.18 14.08
CA ARG A 39 1.31 -4.92 13.05
C ARG A 39 1.90 -6.23 12.51
N GLN A 40 2.23 -7.16 13.39
CA GLN A 40 2.79 -8.44 13.01
C GLN A 40 1.82 -9.22 12.12
N GLU A 41 0.53 -9.27 12.49
CA GLU A 41 -0.47 -9.95 11.66
C GLU A 41 -0.63 -9.28 10.30
N LEU A 42 -0.71 -7.95 10.27
CA LEU A 42 -0.81 -7.20 9.02
C LEU A 42 0.39 -7.47 8.09
N ASP A 43 1.61 -7.51 8.64
CA ASP A 43 2.82 -7.82 7.87
C ASP A 43 2.77 -9.27 7.32
N LEU A 44 2.20 -10.24 8.05
CA LEU A 44 2.02 -11.62 7.59
C LEU A 44 1.02 -11.72 6.44
N VAL A 45 -0.12 -11.03 6.56
CA VAL A 45 -1.13 -10.93 5.49
C VAL A 45 -0.51 -10.37 4.22
N GLN A 46 0.24 -9.26 4.33
CA GLN A 46 0.90 -8.62 3.20
C GLN A 46 1.96 -9.53 2.55
N GLN A 47 2.74 -10.27 3.34
CA GLN A 47 3.71 -11.25 2.82
C GLN A 47 3.02 -12.40 2.05
N GLY A 48 1.84 -12.83 2.50
CA GLY A 48 1.01 -13.79 1.77
C GLY A 48 0.58 -13.27 0.40
N LEU A 49 0.11 -12.01 0.35
CA LEU A 49 -0.26 -11.35 -0.91
C LEU A 49 0.93 -11.13 -1.84
N GLU A 50 2.08 -10.72 -1.30
CA GLU A 50 3.35 -10.60 -2.03
C GLU A 50 3.72 -11.95 -2.67
N SER A 51 3.69 -13.04 -1.90
CA SER A 51 4.00 -14.39 -2.40
C SER A 51 3.05 -14.81 -3.52
N TYR A 52 1.75 -14.54 -3.37
CA TYR A 52 0.75 -14.81 -4.40
C TYR A 52 1.03 -13.99 -5.67
N ALA A 53 1.28 -12.69 -5.53
CA ALA A 53 1.56 -11.80 -6.65
C ALA A 53 2.84 -12.22 -7.41
N GLN A 54 3.89 -12.59 -6.68
CA GLN A 54 5.13 -13.09 -7.27
C GLN A 54 4.89 -14.36 -8.09
N ALA A 55 4.14 -15.34 -7.53
CA ALA A 55 3.80 -16.57 -8.22
C ALA A 55 2.96 -16.36 -9.50
N HIS A 56 2.22 -15.25 -9.59
CA HIS A 56 1.36 -14.91 -10.72
C HIS A 56 1.89 -13.72 -11.55
N THR A 57 3.19 -13.43 -11.45
CA THR A 57 3.83 -12.33 -12.18
C THR A 57 3.66 -12.50 -13.69
N GLN A 58 3.24 -11.43 -14.35
CA GLN A 58 3.19 -11.35 -15.82
C GLN A 58 4.26 -10.41 -16.34
N THR A 59 4.89 -10.78 -17.45
CA THR A 59 5.89 -9.92 -18.10
C THR A 59 5.22 -8.63 -18.56
N PRO A 60 5.67 -7.46 -18.08
CA PRO A 60 5.13 -6.19 -18.55
C PRO A 60 5.49 -5.98 -20.03
N PRO A 61 4.67 -5.21 -20.79
CA PRO A 61 4.98 -4.84 -22.17
C PRO A 61 6.36 -4.20 -22.32
N ASP A 62 6.99 -4.47 -23.47
CA ASP A 62 8.26 -3.85 -23.83
C ASP A 62 8.19 -2.32 -23.76
N GLY A 63 9.26 -1.69 -23.27
CA GLY A 63 9.34 -0.24 -23.12
C GLY A 63 8.55 0.34 -21.93
N MET A 64 7.84 -0.48 -21.14
CA MET A 64 7.08 0.01 -19.98
C MET A 64 7.99 0.66 -18.94
N ARG A 65 9.16 0.07 -18.67
CA ARG A 65 10.15 0.62 -17.71
C ARG A 65 10.56 2.03 -18.12
N GLU A 66 10.95 2.22 -19.37
CA GLU A 66 11.41 3.47 -19.93
C GLU A 66 10.31 4.54 -19.86
N ARG A 67 9.07 4.16 -20.19
CA ARG A 67 7.91 5.05 -20.10
C ARG A 67 7.66 5.53 -18.66
N VAL A 68 7.69 4.60 -17.69
CA VAL A 68 7.49 4.94 -16.27
C VAL A 68 8.60 5.86 -15.78
N LEU A 69 9.87 5.54 -16.07
CA LEU A 69 11.01 6.36 -15.67
C LEU A 69 10.98 7.76 -16.32
N ALA A 70 10.65 7.85 -17.61
CA ALA A 70 10.51 9.13 -18.29
C ALA A 70 9.39 9.99 -17.69
N GLY A 71 8.25 9.38 -17.36
CA GLY A 71 7.15 10.07 -16.66
C GLY A 71 7.57 10.63 -15.30
N TRP A 72 8.27 9.82 -14.49
CA TRP A 72 8.79 10.25 -13.19
C TRP A 72 9.79 11.41 -13.31
N GLN A 73 10.73 11.34 -14.25
CA GLN A 73 11.68 12.43 -14.49
C GLN A 73 10.99 13.73 -14.93
N ALA A 74 9.93 13.62 -15.73
CA ALA A 74 9.15 14.78 -16.17
C ALA A 74 8.41 15.45 -15.00
N ALA A 75 7.81 14.65 -14.10
CA ALA A 75 7.13 15.14 -12.91
C ALA A 75 8.09 15.94 -12.00
N ILE A 76 9.27 15.41 -11.73
CA ILE A 76 10.30 16.09 -10.92
C ILE A 76 10.72 17.43 -11.55
N ARG A 77 10.93 17.45 -12.87
CA ARG A 77 11.32 18.70 -13.56
C ARG A 77 10.22 19.76 -13.54
N GLN A 78 8.94 19.36 -13.57
CA GLN A 78 7.82 20.29 -13.48
C GLN A 78 7.71 20.92 -12.09
N GLU A 79 7.96 20.14 -11.03
CA GLU A 79 7.97 20.65 -9.65
C GLU A 79 9.16 21.60 -9.40
N ALA A 80 10.29 21.37 -10.06
CA ALA A 80 11.46 22.25 -10.01
C ALA A 80 11.34 23.54 -10.85
N ALA A 81 10.31 23.67 -11.70
CA ALA A 81 10.11 24.88 -12.50
C ALA A 81 9.47 25.98 -11.63
N PRO A 82 10.08 27.18 -11.52
CA PRO A 82 9.52 28.24 -10.68
C PRO A 82 8.13 28.63 -11.18
N LYS A 83 7.13 28.57 -10.29
CA LYS A 83 5.81 29.18 -10.51
C LYS A 83 6.07 30.64 -10.90
N ARG A 84 5.83 30.99 -12.16
CA ARG A 84 5.82 32.38 -12.58
C ARG A 84 4.66 33.05 -11.86
N LEU A 85 4.95 33.73 -10.75
CA LEU A 85 4.02 34.65 -10.11
C LEU A 85 3.61 35.68 -11.19
N ARG A 86 2.30 35.74 -11.46
CA ARG A 86 1.68 36.87 -12.14
C ARG A 86 1.18 37.86 -11.11
#